data_AF-A0AAE0KPN5-F1
#
_entry.id   AF-A0AAE0KPN5-F1
#
_cell.length_a   1.000
_cell.length_b   1.000
_cell.length_c   1.000
_cell.angle_alpha   90.00
_cell.angle_beta   90.00
_cell.angle_gamma   90.00
#
_symmetry.space_group_name_H-M   'P 1'
#
loop_
_entity.id
_entity.type
_entity.pdbx_description
1 polymer ?
#
loop_
_entity_poly.entity_id
_entity_poly.type
_entity_poly.pdbx_seq_one_letter_code
_entity_poly.pdbx_strand_id
1 'polypeptide(L)'
;AQGQADSTHTALVEWIWKYFTAGEPAELGKSYVATSKPPLYFQHQGHSRTVVGIERRRRSGSAADEAILLILDPSQARHIGPRRSMPHRVLRPDFKLQPSFDASVQPDGHCAVWVPAELGKPERTKDLARALRSQSKWQPLLKRGVHTLRKAEYQLVYVAEGVVGEPKELAQLKTIAADEYFCNQDLQPRT
;
A
#
# COMPACT_ATOMS: atom_id res chain seq x y z
N ALA A 1 -7.00 -32.37 -19.77
CA ALA A 1 -6.58 -30.99 -19.48
C ALA A 1 -7.41 -30.47 -18.31
N GLN A 2 -6.89 -30.60 -17.09
CA GLN A 2 -7.56 -30.14 -15.87
C GLN A 2 -7.06 -28.73 -15.56
N GLY A 3 -7.98 -27.78 -15.49
CA GLY A 3 -7.71 -26.37 -15.21
C GLY A 3 -7.28 -26.20 -13.75
N GLN A 4 -5.98 -26.00 -13.55
CA GLN A 4 -5.41 -25.58 -12.30
C GLN A 4 -5.80 -24.11 -12.09
N ALA A 5 -6.55 -23.81 -11.04
CA ALA A 5 -6.88 -22.44 -10.69
C ALA A 5 -5.57 -21.72 -10.32
N ASP A 6 -5.02 -20.96 -11.27
CA ASP A 6 -3.87 -20.06 -11.13
C ASP A 6 -4.15 -19.03 -10.02
N SER A 7 -3.97 -19.40 -8.76
CA SER A 7 -3.87 -18.43 -7.67
C SER A 7 -2.49 -17.77 -7.76
N THR A 8 -2.38 -16.82 -8.68
CA THR A 8 -1.16 -16.04 -8.89
C THR A 8 -0.93 -15.18 -7.63
N HIS A 9 0.24 -15.33 -7.03
CA HIS A 9 0.74 -14.61 -5.85
C HIS A 9 0.18 -15.01 -4.47
N THR A 10 -0.16 -16.28 -4.27
CA THR A 10 -0.62 -16.77 -2.94
C THR A 10 0.43 -16.54 -1.84
N ALA A 11 1.73 -16.76 -2.11
CA ALA A 11 2.79 -16.51 -1.14
C ALA A 11 2.84 -15.05 -0.67
N LEU A 12 2.69 -14.10 -1.60
CA LEU A 12 2.60 -12.66 -1.30
C LEU A 12 1.39 -12.36 -0.41
N VAL A 13 0.22 -12.90 -0.73
CA VAL A 13 -1.02 -12.67 0.02
C VAL A 13 -0.92 -13.25 1.43
N GLU A 14 -0.36 -14.45 1.57
CA GLU A 14 -0.11 -15.09 2.87
C GLU A 14 0.92 -14.30 3.68
N TRP A 15 1.97 -13.76 3.06
CA TRP A 15 2.92 -12.90 3.74
C TRP A 15 2.25 -11.62 4.27
N ILE A 16 1.43 -10.95 3.45
CA ILE A 16 0.70 -9.73 3.86
C ILE A 16 -0.28 -10.06 5.00
N TRP A 17 -0.96 -11.20 4.92
CA TRP A 17 -1.84 -11.67 5.99
C TRP A 17 -1.06 -11.81 7.30
N LYS A 18 0.02 -12.60 7.29
CA LYS A 18 0.88 -12.80 8.47
C LYS A 18 1.40 -11.48 9.02
N TYR A 19 1.83 -10.56 8.16
CA TYR A 19 2.31 -9.24 8.56
C TYR A 19 1.26 -8.50 9.41
N PHE A 20 0.05 -8.27 8.89
CA PHE A 20 -0.98 -7.50 9.62
C PHE A 20 -1.59 -8.23 10.82
N THR A 21 -1.49 -9.57 10.89
CA THR A 21 -2.01 -10.36 12.03
C THR A 21 -0.94 -10.69 13.08
N ALA A 22 0.34 -10.45 12.80
CA ALA A 22 1.42 -10.83 13.71
C ALA A 22 1.34 -10.03 15.02
N GLY A 23 1.15 -10.73 16.14
CA GLY A 23 1.11 -10.14 17.48
C GLY A 23 -0.26 -9.58 17.89
N GLU A 24 -1.27 -9.65 17.03
CA GLU A 24 -2.57 -9.03 17.26
C GLU A 24 -3.65 -10.11 17.44
N PRO A 25 -4.01 -10.49 18.67
CA PRO A 25 -5.08 -11.45 18.90
C PRO A 25 -6.42 -10.84 18.46
N ALA A 26 -7.20 -11.62 17.69
CA ALA A 26 -8.57 -11.23 17.37
C ALA A 26 -9.37 -11.14 18.68
N GLU A 27 -9.78 -9.93 19.06
CA GLU A 27 -10.65 -9.75 20.22
C GLU A 27 -12.02 -10.39 19.95
N LEU A 28 -12.53 -11.14 20.93
CA LEU A 28 -13.80 -11.85 20.83
C LEU A 28 -14.93 -10.85 20.57
N GLY A 29 -15.61 -11.01 19.43
CA GLY A 29 -16.76 -10.18 19.03
C GLY A 29 -16.43 -8.99 18.13
N LYS A 30 -15.16 -8.68 17.85
CA LYS A 30 -14.78 -7.69 16.83
C LYS A 30 -14.62 -8.34 15.45
N SER A 31 -15.20 -7.71 14.43
CA SER A 31 -15.04 -8.13 13.03
C SER A 31 -13.78 -7.58 12.35
N TYR A 32 -13.01 -6.74 13.07
CA TYR A 32 -11.80 -6.11 12.58
C TYR A 32 -10.75 -6.05 13.69
N VAL A 33 -9.49 -5.97 13.29
CA VAL A 33 -8.33 -5.77 14.15
C VAL A 33 -7.59 -4.55 13.64
N ALA A 34 -7.38 -3.55 14.49
CA ALA A 34 -6.55 -2.40 14.20
C ALA A 34 -5.16 -2.66 14.77
N THR A 35 -4.12 -2.56 13.95
CA THR A 35 -2.73 -2.76 14.36
C THR A 35 -1.96 -1.45 14.25
N SER A 36 -0.89 -1.32 15.04
CA SER A 36 0.08 -0.23 14.93
C SER A 36 1.07 -0.39 13.77
N LYS A 37 1.00 -1.52 13.03
CA LYS A 37 1.92 -1.80 11.93
C LYS A 37 1.82 -0.78 10.80
N PRO A 38 2.97 -0.33 10.24
CA PRO A 38 2.97 0.60 9.13
C PRO A 38 2.37 0.00 7.85
N PRO A 39 1.83 0.84 6.93
CA PRO A 39 1.45 0.40 5.61
C PRO A 39 2.63 -0.16 4.81
N LEU A 40 2.32 -1.05 3.87
CA LEU A 40 3.32 -1.67 3.01
C LEU A 40 3.42 -0.93 1.68
N TYR A 41 4.63 -0.57 1.26
CA TYR A 41 4.87 -0.07 -0.08
C TYR A 41 4.82 -1.23 -1.07
N PHE A 42 4.02 -1.10 -2.11
CA PHE A 42 3.64 -2.19 -2.99
C PHE A 42 3.88 -1.82 -4.45
N GLN A 43 4.92 -2.39 -5.03
CA GLN A 43 5.43 -2.05 -6.34
C GLN A 43 5.20 -3.19 -7.32
N HIS A 44 4.94 -2.83 -8.58
CA HIS A 44 5.10 -3.73 -9.72
C HIS A 44 5.60 -2.93 -10.92
N GLN A 45 5.85 -3.59 -12.05
CA GLN A 45 6.28 -2.88 -13.27
C GLN A 45 5.30 -1.73 -13.62
N GLY A 46 5.84 -0.50 -13.62
CA GLY A 46 5.18 0.71 -14.07
C GLY A 46 4.23 1.40 -13.08
N HIS A 47 4.04 0.89 -11.85
CA HIS A 47 3.16 1.58 -10.89
C HIS A 47 3.42 1.18 -9.42
N SER A 48 3.29 2.16 -8.53
CA SER A 48 3.40 1.99 -7.08
C SER A 48 2.06 2.20 -6.40
N ARG A 49 1.83 1.46 -5.31
CA ARG A 49 0.62 1.50 -4.49
C ARG A 49 1.01 1.28 -3.02
N THR A 50 0.05 1.43 -2.12
CA THR A 50 0.25 1.19 -0.68
C THR A 50 -0.82 0.25 -0.16
N VAL A 51 -0.42 -0.87 0.43
CA VAL A 51 -1.34 -1.80 1.11
C VAL A 51 -1.50 -1.34 2.55
N VAL A 52 -2.74 -1.07 2.97
CA VAL A 52 -3.08 -0.57 4.32
C VAL A 52 -3.82 -1.60 5.16
N GLY A 53 -4.06 -2.79 4.61
CA GLY A 53 -4.72 -3.88 5.33
C GLY A 53 -5.20 -4.99 4.41
N ILE A 54 -5.79 -6.01 5.01
CA ILE A 54 -6.26 -7.23 4.35
C ILE A 54 -7.51 -7.76 5.05
N GLU A 55 -8.43 -8.30 4.27
CA GLU A 55 -9.69 -8.92 4.73
C GLU A 55 -9.76 -10.34 4.19
N ARG A 56 -10.16 -11.31 5.04
CA ARG A 56 -10.61 -12.64 4.59
C ARG A 56 -12.12 -12.70 4.70
N ARG A 57 -12.77 -13.01 3.59
CA ARG A 57 -14.22 -13.17 3.52
C ARG A 57 -14.55 -14.59 3.13
N ARG A 58 -15.38 -15.25 3.94
CA ARG A 58 -16.02 -16.50 3.53
C ARG A 58 -17.22 -16.18 2.64
N ARG A 59 -17.19 -16.65 1.39
CA ARG A 59 -18.35 -16.54 0.48
C ARG A 59 -19.33 -17.67 0.83
N SER A 60 -20.61 -17.35 0.98
CA SER A 60 -21.64 -18.36 1.22
C SER A 60 -21.60 -19.42 0.11
N GLY A 61 -21.50 -20.70 0.49
CA GLY A 61 -21.36 -21.82 -0.45
C GLY A 61 -19.94 -22.11 -0.95
N SER A 62 -18.93 -21.31 -0.57
CA SER A 62 -17.51 -21.60 -0.84
C SER A 62 -16.84 -22.22 0.38
N ALA A 63 -16.09 -23.29 0.17
CA ALA A 63 -15.20 -23.85 1.19
C ALA A 63 -13.96 -23.00 1.41
N ALA A 64 -13.55 -22.21 0.41
CA ALA A 64 -12.36 -21.37 0.46
C ALA A 64 -12.70 -19.91 0.83
N ASP A 65 -11.87 -19.34 1.71
CA ASP A 65 -11.88 -17.92 2.04
C ASP A 65 -11.30 -17.10 0.89
N GLU A 66 -11.91 -15.96 0.58
CA GLU A 66 -11.37 -14.98 -0.37
C GLU A 66 -10.60 -13.91 0.39
N ALA A 67 -9.33 -13.71 0.00
CA ALA A 67 -8.54 -12.59 0.45
C ALA A 67 -8.81 -11.33 -0.39
N ILE A 68 -8.94 -10.19 0.29
CA ILE A 68 -9.13 -8.87 -0.31
C ILE A 68 -8.10 -7.92 0.29
N LEU A 69 -7.28 -7.32 -0.56
CA LEU A 69 -6.32 -6.30 -0.16
C LEU A 69 -6.98 -4.92 -0.11
N LEU A 70 -6.61 -4.12 0.89
CA LEU A 70 -6.98 -2.71 0.99
C LEU A 70 -5.82 -1.88 0.43
N ILE A 71 -5.98 -1.33 -0.77
CA ILE A 71 -4.90 -0.69 -1.54
C ILE A 71 -5.22 0.79 -1.80
N LEU A 72 -4.39 1.67 -1.27
CA LEU A 72 -4.32 3.07 -1.68
C LEU A 72 -3.49 3.16 -2.96
N ASP A 73 -4.03 3.86 -3.95
CA ASP A 73 -3.40 4.01 -5.25
C ASP A 73 -3.37 5.50 -5.64
N PRO A 74 -2.18 6.12 -5.78
CA PRO A 74 -2.06 7.54 -6.08
C PRO A 74 -2.56 7.91 -7.48
N SER A 75 -2.68 6.92 -8.37
CA SER A 75 -3.22 7.08 -9.72
C SER A 75 -4.73 6.88 -9.79
N GLN A 76 -5.41 6.57 -8.67
CA GLN A 76 -6.86 6.53 -8.66
C GLN A 76 -7.41 7.89 -9.01
N ALA A 77 -7.94 8.02 -10.21
CA ALA A 77 -8.88 9.05 -10.61
C ALA A 77 -10.09 8.29 -11.17
N ARG A 78 -11.18 8.19 -10.42
CA ARG A 78 -12.43 7.75 -11.06
C ARG A 78 -12.95 8.93 -11.86
N HIS A 79 -12.89 8.79 -13.18
CA HIS A 79 -13.69 9.58 -14.09
C HIS A 79 -15.18 9.34 -13.77
N ILE A 80 -15.79 10.26 -13.02
CA ILE A 80 -17.24 10.45 -13.02
C ILE A 80 -17.51 11.65 -13.95
N GLY A 81 -17.43 11.42 -15.27
CA GLY A 81 -17.76 12.43 -16.30
C GLY A 81 -16.83 12.42 -17.52
N PRO A 82 -17.32 12.88 -18.70
CA PRO A 82 -16.55 12.91 -19.94
C PRO A 82 -15.32 13.81 -19.80
N ARG A 83 -14.19 13.36 -20.33
CA ARG A 83 -12.97 14.16 -20.47
C ARG A 83 -13.26 15.38 -21.33
N ARG A 84 -13.39 16.56 -20.73
CA ARG A 84 -12.96 17.78 -21.42
C ARG A 84 -11.44 17.68 -21.55
N SER A 85 -10.95 17.78 -22.78
CA SER A 85 -9.52 17.92 -23.05
C SER A 85 -8.99 19.07 -22.19
N MET A 86 -8.04 18.77 -21.30
CA MET A 86 -7.24 19.81 -20.67
C MET A 86 -6.38 20.43 -21.78
N PRO A 87 -6.44 21.75 -22.03
CA PRO A 87 -5.45 22.37 -22.89
C PRO A 87 -4.07 22.17 -22.25
N HIS A 88 -3.09 21.82 -23.07
CA HIS A 88 -1.68 21.82 -22.68
C HIS A 88 -1.30 23.23 -22.20
N ARG A 89 -1.33 23.47 -20.89
CA ARG A 89 -0.73 24.67 -20.31
C ARG A 89 0.76 24.40 -20.17
N VAL A 90 1.51 24.89 -21.14
CA VAL A 90 2.97 25.05 -21.02
C VAL A 90 3.20 25.89 -19.75
N LEU A 91 3.76 25.28 -18.71
CA LEU A 91 4.23 26.02 -17.53
C LEU A 91 5.36 26.93 -18.01
N ARG A 92 5.26 28.22 -17.65
CA ARG A 92 6.29 29.21 -18.01
C ARG A 92 7.64 28.83 -17.37
N PRO A 93 8.79 29.15 -17.99
CA PRO A 93 10.09 28.61 -17.58
C PRO A 93 10.64 29.16 -16.25
N ASP A 94 10.04 30.18 -15.65
CA ASP A 94 10.72 30.98 -14.62
C ASP A 94 10.20 30.79 -13.18
N PHE A 95 9.64 29.62 -12.84
CA PHE A 95 9.29 29.33 -11.45
C PHE A 95 10.52 28.86 -10.67
N LYS A 96 11.23 29.79 -10.01
CA LYS A 96 12.28 29.46 -9.04
C LYS A 96 11.63 28.91 -7.76
N LEU A 97 11.60 27.58 -7.63
CA LEU A 97 11.46 26.92 -6.33
C LEU A 97 12.72 27.22 -5.51
N GLN A 98 12.58 27.93 -4.39
CA GLN A 98 13.59 27.87 -3.34
C GLN A 98 13.28 26.67 -2.45
N PRO A 99 14.17 25.66 -2.37
CA PRO A 99 14.01 24.57 -1.41
C PRO A 99 14.66 24.99 -0.10
N SER A 100 13.93 25.63 0.80
CA SER A 100 14.31 25.65 2.22
C SER A 100 13.52 24.55 2.90
N PHE A 101 14.16 23.37 3.01
CA PHE A 101 13.63 22.24 3.75
C PHE A 101 13.93 22.46 5.24
N ASP A 102 13.17 23.35 5.89
CA ASP A 102 13.24 23.48 7.34
C ASP A 102 12.31 22.45 7.98
N ALA A 103 12.85 21.25 8.20
CA ALA A 103 12.27 20.29 9.12
C ALA A 103 12.48 20.84 10.55
N SER A 104 11.64 21.78 10.97
CA SER A 104 11.60 22.22 12.36
C SER A 104 10.94 21.13 13.19
N VAL A 105 11.75 20.40 13.95
CA VAL A 105 11.28 19.47 14.99
C VAL A 105 10.62 20.32 16.08
N GLN A 106 9.32 20.14 16.28
CA GLN A 106 8.65 20.74 17.43
C GLN A 106 9.15 20.08 18.72
N PRO A 107 9.24 20.82 19.84
CA PRO A 107 9.86 20.35 21.10
C PRO A 107 9.15 19.15 21.75
N ASP A 108 7.99 18.74 21.24
CA ASP A 108 7.22 17.57 21.65
C ASP A 108 7.55 16.29 20.85
N GLY A 109 8.52 16.34 19.94
CA GLY A 109 8.95 15.19 19.13
C GLY A 109 8.02 14.86 17.97
N HIS A 110 7.01 15.69 17.69
CA HIS A 110 6.14 15.52 16.53
C HIS A 110 6.78 16.16 15.28
N CYS A 111 7.14 15.33 14.31
CA CYS A 111 7.60 15.81 13.00
C CYS A 111 6.39 16.28 12.18
N ALA A 112 6.11 17.57 12.18
CA ALA A 112 5.09 18.17 11.34
C ALA A 112 5.63 18.29 9.90
N VAL A 113 5.13 17.47 8.99
CA VAL A 113 5.40 17.63 7.56
C VAL A 113 4.61 18.85 7.07
N TRP A 114 5.29 19.97 6.86
CA TRP A 114 4.73 21.12 6.16
C TRP A 114 4.47 20.74 4.70
N VAL A 115 3.21 20.45 4.37
CA VAL A 115 2.76 20.35 2.98
C VAL A 115 2.37 21.76 2.54
N PRO A 116 3.09 22.40 1.59
CA PRO A 116 2.71 23.71 1.09
C PRO A 116 1.28 23.67 0.57
N ALA A 117 0.43 24.61 1.01
CA ALA A 117 -0.97 24.70 0.57
C ALA A 117 -1.13 24.83 -0.96
N GLU A 118 -0.06 25.25 -1.64
CA GLU A 118 0.08 25.48 -3.08
C GLU A 118 0.51 24.24 -3.87
N LEU A 119 0.95 23.15 -3.22
CA LEU A 119 1.23 21.89 -3.91
C LEU A 119 -0.12 21.29 -4.32
N GLY A 120 -0.54 21.64 -5.55
CA GLY A 120 -1.88 21.42 -6.09
C GLY A 120 -2.56 20.19 -5.51
N LYS A 121 -3.67 20.40 -4.79
CA LYS A 121 -4.50 19.35 -4.17
C LYS A 121 -4.52 18.15 -5.11
N PRO A 122 -4.02 16.97 -4.71
CA PRO A 122 -3.91 15.83 -5.62
C PRO A 122 -5.30 15.51 -6.16
N GLU A 123 -5.60 16.00 -7.38
CA GLU A 123 -6.96 15.98 -7.91
C GLU A 123 -7.47 14.54 -8.06
N ARG A 124 -6.53 13.63 -8.26
CA ARG A 124 -6.75 12.21 -8.45
C ARG A 124 -7.40 11.59 -7.20
N THR A 125 -6.85 11.82 -6.01
CA THR A 125 -7.32 11.16 -4.78
C THR A 125 -8.47 11.90 -4.06
N LYS A 126 -8.96 13.04 -4.60
CA LYS A 126 -10.07 13.82 -4.02
C LYS A 126 -11.33 12.97 -3.79
N ASP A 127 -11.63 12.06 -4.71
CA ASP A 127 -12.82 11.21 -4.61
C ASP A 127 -12.70 10.17 -3.51
N LEU A 128 -11.52 9.56 -3.34
CA LEU A 128 -11.27 8.64 -2.22
C LEU A 128 -11.36 9.38 -0.89
N ALA A 129 -10.73 10.55 -0.78
CA ALA A 129 -10.80 11.36 0.43
C ALA A 129 -12.26 11.77 0.76
N ARG A 130 -13.07 12.11 -0.25
CA ARG A 130 -14.50 12.41 -0.08
C ARG A 130 -15.27 11.18 0.37
N ALA A 131 -15.09 10.04 -0.30
CA ALA A 131 -15.78 8.78 -0.03
C ALA A 131 -15.50 8.26 1.39
N LEU A 132 -14.27 8.41 1.88
CA LEU A 132 -13.89 8.07 3.25
C LEU A 132 -14.57 9.00 4.26
N ARG A 133 -14.54 10.33 4.03
CA ARG A 133 -15.23 11.30 4.90
C ARG A 133 -16.75 11.08 4.96
N SER A 134 -17.37 10.77 3.84
CA SER A 134 -18.81 10.47 3.77
C SER A 134 -19.16 9.02 4.10
N GLN A 135 -18.17 8.20 4.46
CA GLN A 135 -18.28 6.76 4.76
C GLN A 135 -19.07 5.97 3.70
N SER A 136 -19.05 6.41 2.44
CA SER A 136 -19.88 5.86 1.38
C SER A 136 -19.08 5.69 0.09
N LYS A 137 -19.36 4.61 -0.65
CA LYS A 137 -18.73 4.31 -1.95
C LYS A 137 -17.18 4.23 -1.92
N TRP A 138 -16.56 4.09 -0.74
CA TRP A 138 -15.10 3.94 -0.60
C TRP A 138 -14.62 2.53 -0.94
N GLN A 139 -15.45 1.50 -0.75
CA GLN A 139 -15.06 0.11 -0.94
C GLN A 139 -14.53 -0.19 -2.36
N PRO A 140 -15.17 0.25 -3.47
CA PRO A 140 -14.64 0.02 -4.81
C PRO A 140 -13.34 0.78 -5.09
N LEU A 141 -13.07 1.84 -4.33
CA LEU A 141 -11.82 2.59 -4.44
C LEU A 141 -10.69 1.84 -3.72
N LEU A 142 -10.95 1.27 -2.54
CA LEU A 142 -9.91 0.66 -1.72
C LEU A 142 -9.70 -0.84 -1.93
N LYS A 143 -10.78 -1.62 -2.09
CA LYS A 143 -10.74 -3.09 -2.07
C LYS A 143 -10.25 -3.66 -3.41
N ARG A 144 -9.29 -4.57 -3.36
CA ARG A 144 -8.74 -5.30 -4.52
C ARG A 144 -8.67 -6.78 -4.21
N GLY A 145 -9.42 -7.60 -4.97
CA GLY A 145 -9.33 -9.05 -4.85
C GLY A 145 -8.01 -9.57 -5.41
N VAL A 146 -7.54 -10.71 -4.92
CA VAL A 146 -6.25 -11.32 -5.36
C VAL A 146 -6.21 -11.56 -6.86
N HIS A 147 -7.34 -11.89 -7.50
CA HIS A 147 -7.47 -12.06 -8.95
C HIS A 147 -7.12 -10.80 -9.78
N THR A 148 -6.98 -9.63 -9.13
CA THR A 148 -6.53 -8.38 -9.76
C THR A 148 -5.01 -8.24 -9.81
N LEU A 149 -4.27 -9.10 -9.10
CA LEU A 149 -2.82 -9.13 -9.06
C LEU A 149 -2.27 -9.89 -10.29
N ARG A 150 -2.26 -9.23 -11.44
CA ARG A 150 -1.93 -9.85 -12.74
C ARG A 150 -0.50 -9.61 -13.24
N LYS A 151 0.32 -8.88 -12.48
CA LYS A 151 1.70 -8.61 -12.90
C LYS A 151 2.57 -9.82 -12.62
N ALA A 152 3.61 -10.00 -13.42
CA ALA A 152 4.54 -11.12 -13.29
C ALA A 152 5.31 -11.06 -11.95
N GLU A 153 5.62 -9.84 -11.50
CA GLU A 153 6.41 -9.60 -10.31
C GLU A 153 5.76 -8.49 -9.47
N TYR A 154 5.84 -8.67 -8.16
CA TYR A 154 5.49 -7.68 -7.16
C TYR A 154 6.64 -7.57 -6.15
N GLN A 155 7.00 -6.34 -5.82
CA GLN A 155 7.98 -6.05 -4.77
C GLN A 155 7.25 -5.37 -3.62
N LEU A 156 7.56 -5.81 -2.41
CA LEU A 156 6.98 -5.30 -1.18
C LEU A 156 8.10 -4.71 -0.33
N VAL A 157 7.89 -3.50 0.18
CA VAL A 157 8.78 -2.90 1.17
C VAL A 157 7.97 -2.63 2.43
N TYR A 158 8.47 -3.13 3.55
CA TYR A 158 7.90 -2.92 4.87
C TYR A 158 8.92 -2.25 5.77
N VAL A 159 8.42 -1.56 6.78
CA VAL A 159 9.26 -1.00 7.85
C VAL A 159 9.20 -1.97 9.01
N ALA A 160 10.36 -2.47 9.44
CA ALA A 160 10.48 -3.29 10.63
C ALA A 160 10.16 -2.44 11.87
N GLU A 161 9.55 -3.06 12.88
CA GLU A 161 9.29 -2.38 14.14
C GLU A 161 10.60 -2.17 14.91
N GLY A 162 10.75 -0.97 15.50
CA GLY A 162 11.91 -0.61 16.30
C GLY A 162 12.69 0.57 15.74
N VAL A 163 13.58 1.11 16.56
CA VAL A 163 14.56 2.12 16.17
C VAL A 163 15.93 1.47 16.25
N VAL A 164 16.73 1.64 15.22
CA VAL A 164 18.10 1.13 15.16
C VAL A 164 18.96 1.90 16.17
N GLY A 165 19.25 1.26 17.30
CA GLY A 165 20.02 1.85 18.38
C GLY A 165 21.53 1.58 18.26
N GLU A 166 21.91 0.47 17.62
CA GLU A 166 23.29 0.00 17.60
C GLU A 166 24.01 0.36 16.28
N PRO A 167 25.26 0.88 16.33
CA PRO A 167 26.02 1.21 15.12
C PRO A 167 26.23 0.02 14.17
N LYS A 168 26.29 -1.21 14.72
CA LYS A 168 26.41 -2.45 13.94
C LYS A 168 25.17 -2.73 13.10
N GLU A 169 23.98 -2.48 13.65
CA GLU A 169 22.70 -2.64 12.93
C GLU A 169 22.55 -1.54 11.87
N LEU A 170 22.96 -0.30 12.18
CA LEU A 170 23.01 0.79 11.21
C LEU A 170 23.94 0.48 10.02
N ALA A 171 25.04 -0.23 10.25
CA ALA A 171 25.94 -0.65 9.18
C ALA A 171 25.29 -1.70 8.26
N GLN A 172 24.43 -2.58 8.77
CA GLN A 172 23.70 -3.57 7.96
C GLN A 172 22.66 -2.91 7.06
N LEU A 173 22.02 -1.82 7.52
CA LEU A 173 21.06 -1.05 6.73
C LEU A 173 21.65 -0.32 5.53
N LYS A 174 22.98 -0.24 5.42
CA LYS A 174 23.65 0.30 4.21
C LYS A 174 23.49 -0.62 3.01
N THR A 175 23.25 -1.90 3.25
CA THR A 175 23.05 -2.91 2.21
C THR A 175 21.56 -3.21 2.10
N ILE A 176 20.97 -2.90 0.95
CA ILE A 176 19.59 -3.30 0.66
C ILE A 176 19.60 -4.78 0.28
N ALA A 177 19.08 -5.62 1.16
CA ALA A 177 18.81 -7.02 0.89
C ALA A 177 17.31 -7.22 0.60
N ALA A 178 16.98 -8.23 -0.21
CA ALA A 178 15.61 -8.59 -0.53
C ALA A 178 15.43 -10.11 -0.39
N ASP A 179 14.33 -10.52 0.23
CA ASP A 179 13.90 -11.91 0.24
C ASP A 179 13.04 -12.19 -1.01
N GLU A 180 13.44 -13.18 -1.80
CA GLU A 180 12.73 -13.56 -3.02
C GLU A 180 11.80 -14.75 -2.80
N TYR A 181 10.55 -14.60 -3.21
CA TYR A 181 9.53 -15.64 -3.13
C TYR A 181 9.02 -15.97 -4.52
N PHE A 182 9.09 -17.24 -4.93
CA PHE A 182 8.60 -17.70 -6.22
C PHE A 182 7.26 -18.42 -6.05
N CYS A 183 6.26 -18.03 -6.84
CA CYS A 183 4.88 -18.52 -6.70
C CYS A 183 4.70 -20.02 -6.99
N ASN A 184 5.75 -20.72 -7.44
CA ASN A 184 5.73 -22.12 -7.89
C ASN A 184 6.80 -23.01 -7.24
N GLN A 185 7.44 -22.58 -6.15
CA GLN A 185 8.36 -23.44 -5.39
C GLN A 185 8.04 -23.32 -3.91
N ASP A 186 8.00 -24.47 -3.22
CA ASP A 186 7.82 -24.53 -1.78
C ASP A 186 8.74 -23.51 -1.09
N LEU A 187 8.19 -22.82 -0.08
CA LEU A 187 8.85 -21.78 0.71
C LEU A 187 10.09 -22.33 1.42
N GLN A 188 11.19 -22.48 0.70
CA GLN A 188 12.51 -22.69 1.23
C GLN A 188 13.37 -21.53 0.71
N PRO A 189 13.93 -20.69 1.60
CA PRO A 189 14.88 -19.68 1.18
C PRO A 189 16.06 -20.39 0.50
N ARG A 190 16.44 -19.94 -0.70
CA ARG A 190 17.71 -20.35 -1.29
C ARG A 190 18.80 -19.51 -0.63
N THR A 191 19.66 -20.21 0.12
CA THR A 191 20.86 -19.69 0.80
C THR A 191 21.86 -19.09 -0.16
#